data_AF-A0A838SM28-F1
#
_entry.id   AF-A0A838SM28-F1
#
_cell.length_a   1.000
_cell.length_b   1.000
_cell.length_c   1.000
_cell.angle_alpha   90.00
_cell.angle_beta   90.00
_cell.angle_gamma   90.00
#
_symmetry.space_group_name_H-M   'P 1'
#
loop_
_entity.id
_entity.type
_entity.pdbx_description
1 polymer ?
#
loop_
_entity_poly.entity_id
_entity_poly.type
_entity_poly.pdbx_seq_one_letter_code
_entity_poly.pdbx_strand_id
1 'polypeptide(L)'
;MKRARRGGRPLGPDFARLLTANTVSNVGDGVRLAAGPLLVASLTDDPGLVGGAVFVQQLPWLLLALVAGAYVDRLDRRRLLVTVNLLRALVAGALALAVATDTASIPLVYAAVFVVGVAEVLA
;
A
#
# COMPACT_ATOMS: atom_id res chain seq x y z
N MET A 1 -11.88 32.64 -41.82
CA MET A 1 -11.81 31.39 -41.03
C MET A 1 -11.45 31.70 -39.58
N LYS A 2 -12.43 31.84 -38.67
CA LYS A 2 -12.20 32.02 -37.21
C LYS A 2 -12.36 30.66 -36.51
N ARG A 3 -11.26 30.04 -36.07
CA ARG A 3 -11.29 28.83 -35.23
C ARG A 3 -11.87 29.18 -33.86
N ALA A 4 -13.05 28.67 -33.56
CA ALA A 4 -13.65 28.76 -32.23
C ALA A 4 -12.77 28.00 -31.23
N ARG A 5 -12.12 28.73 -30.32
CA ARG A 5 -11.48 28.15 -29.14
C ARG A 5 -12.59 27.63 -28.24
N ARG A 6 -12.82 26.30 -28.24
CA ARG A 6 -13.63 25.65 -27.20
C ARG A 6 -12.86 25.76 -25.89
N GLY A 7 -13.13 26.79 -25.11
CA GLY A 7 -12.75 26.82 -23.70
C GLY A 7 -13.44 25.66 -23.01
N GLY A 8 -12.66 24.63 -22.65
CA GLY A 8 -13.18 23.49 -21.91
C GLY A 8 -13.81 23.98 -20.61
N ARG A 9 -15.04 23.55 -20.33
CA ARG A 9 -15.67 23.80 -19.03
C ARG A 9 -14.71 23.30 -17.94
N PRO A 10 -14.47 24.06 -16.86
CA PRO A 10 -13.67 23.58 -15.74
C PRO A 10 -14.27 22.26 -15.25
N LEU A 11 -13.40 21.28 -14.97
CA LEU A 11 -13.77 19.89 -14.66
C LEU A 11 -14.61 19.74 -13.37
N GLY A 12 -14.88 20.84 -12.67
CA GLY A 12 -15.77 20.90 -11.52
C GLY A 12 -15.11 20.48 -10.20
N PRO A 13 -15.74 20.81 -9.05
CA PRO A 13 -15.22 20.49 -7.72
C PRO A 13 -15.13 18.98 -7.44
N ASP A 14 -16.00 18.16 -8.05
CA ASP A 14 -15.98 16.71 -7.87
C ASP A 14 -14.74 16.07 -8.52
N PHE A 15 -14.35 16.55 -9.71
CA PHE A 15 -13.09 16.13 -10.33
C PHE A 15 -11.89 16.50 -9.46
N ALA A 16 -11.87 17.72 -8.91
CA ALA A 16 -10.78 18.13 -8.03
C ALA A 16 -10.66 17.24 -6.79
N ARG A 17 -11.80 16.84 -6.18
CA ARG A 17 -11.82 15.90 -5.04
C ARG A 17 -11.31 14.51 -5.40
N LEU A 18 -11.72 13.97 -6.55
CA LEU A 18 -11.24 12.67 -7.02
C LEU A 18 -9.75 12.70 -7.35
N LEU A 19 -9.30 13.78 -8.01
CA LEU A 19 -7.90 13.96 -8.36
C LEU A 19 -7.02 14.04 -7.11
N THR A 20 -7.41 14.84 -6.11
CA THR A 20 -6.64 14.94 -4.87
C THR A 20 -6.63 13.63 -4.10
N ALA A 21 -7.79 12.96 -3.95
CA ALA A 21 -7.86 11.66 -3.31
C ALA A 21 -6.96 10.62 -4.00
N ASN A 22 -7.05 10.50 -5.33
CA ASN A 22 -6.25 9.54 -6.09
C ASN A 22 -4.75 9.87 -6.05
N THR A 23 -4.39 11.16 -6.15
CA THR A 23 -2.98 11.58 -6.08
C THR A 23 -2.39 11.25 -4.72
N VAL A 24 -3.10 11.57 -3.63
CA VAL A 24 -2.64 11.27 -2.27
C VAL A 24 -2.50 9.75 -2.07
N SER A 25 -3.47 8.96 -2.54
CA SER A 25 -3.40 7.49 -2.44
C SER A 25 -2.19 6.93 -3.20
N ASN A 26 -2.01 7.30 -4.47
CA ASN A 26 -0.91 6.77 -5.29
C ASN A 26 0.47 7.16 -4.74
N VAL A 27 0.60 8.38 -4.21
CA VAL A 27 1.84 8.81 -3.54
C VAL A 27 2.08 7.99 -2.29
N GLY A 28 1.05 7.78 -1.47
CA GLY A 28 1.12 6.94 -0.28
C GLY A 28 1.52 5.49 -0.61
N ASP A 29 0.97 4.92 -1.67
CA ASP A 29 1.30 3.58 -2.13
C ASP A 29 2.76 3.50 -2.64
N GLY A 30 3.22 4.53 -3.38
CA GLY A 30 4.63 4.64 -3.79
C GLY A 30 5.60 4.71 -2.61
N VAL A 31 5.29 5.53 -1.60
CA VAL A 31 6.07 5.61 -0.35
C VAL A 31 6.11 4.26 0.33
N ARG A 32 4.97 3.58 0.43
CA ARG A 32 4.87 2.28 1.08
C ARG A 32 5.70 1.21 0.37
N LEU A 33 5.67 1.17 -0.96
CA LEU A 33 6.46 0.23 -1.76
C LEU A 33 7.98 0.40 -1.51
N ALA A 34 8.43 1.65 -1.37
CA ALA A 34 9.83 1.95 -1.06
C ALA A 34 10.18 1.71 0.42
N ALA A 35 9.24 1.85 1.34
CA ALA A 35 9.51 1.84 2.78
C ALA A 35 10.09 0.50 3.28
N GLY A 36 9.55 -0.64 2.85
CA GLY A 36 10.01 -1.95 3.32
C GLY A 36 11.49 -2.21 3.03
N PRO A 37 11.95 -2.15 1.77
CA PRO A 37 13.34 -2.43 1.41
C PRO A 37 14.30 -1.36 1.94
N LEU A 38 13.89 -0.08 1.96
CA LEU A 38 14.71 0.99 2.52
C LEU A 38 14.89 0.84 4.03
N LEU A 39 13.86 0.41 4.75
CA LEU A 39 13.97 0.15 6.18
C LEU A 39 14.89 -1.03 6.44
N VAL A 40 14.84 -2.10 5.66
CA VAL A 40 15.80 -3.22 5.78
C VAL A 40 17.22 -2.76 5.44
N ALA A 41 17.40 -1.96 4.38
CA ALA A 41 18.70 -1.41 4.01
C ALA A 41 19.29 -0.48 5.09
N SER A 42 18.45 0.16 5.92
CA SER A 42 18.94 0.93 7.08
C SER A 42 19.36 0.05 8.26
N LEU A 43 18.98 -1.23 8.29
CA LEU A 43 19.27 -2.17 9.38
C LEU A 43 20.40 -3.15 9.05
N THR A 44 20.77 -3.31 7.77
CA THR A 44 21.80 -4.26 7.33
C THR A 44 22.42 -3.88 5.99
N ASP A 45 23.70 -4.24 5.82
CA ASP A 45 24.41 -4.13 4.53
C ASP A 45 24.27 -5.38 3.63
N ASP A 46 23.48 -6.38 4.03
CA ASP A 46 23.31 -7.62 3.26
C ASP A 46 22.30 -7.40 2.11
N PRO A 47 22.74 -7.43 0.83
CA PRO A 47 21.85 -7.23 -0.31
C PRO A 47 20.78 -8.32 -0.45
N GLY A 48 21.03 -9.53 0.06
CA GLY A 48 20.07 -10.62 0.06
C GLY A 48 18.87 -10.35 0.98
N LEU A 49 19.11 -9.72 2.12
CA LEU A 49 18.04 -9.30 3.03
C LEU A 49 17.26 -8.11 2.48
N VAL A 50 17.93 -7.13 1.89
CA VAL A 50 17.24 -6.02 1.22
C VAL A 50 16.36 -6.51 0.06
N GLY A 51 16.90 -7.40 -0.79
CA GLY A 51 16.13 -8.06 -1.85
C GLY A 51 14.99 -8.93 -1.32
N GLY A 52 15.20 -9.60 -0.18
CA GLY A 52 14.19 -10.37 0.53
C GLY A 52 12.97 -9.54 0.91
N ALA A 53 13.16 -8.28 1.32
CA ALA A 53 12.05 -7.38 1.61
C ALA A 53 11.16 -7.10 0.39
N VAL A 54 11.77 -6.97 -0.81
CA VAL A 54 11.03 -6.82 -2.08
C VAL A 54 10.30 -8.11 -2.41
N PHE A 55 10.95 -9.27 -2.27
CA PHE A 55 10.34 -10.56 -2.52
C PHE A 55 9.11 -10.81 -1.63
N VAL A 56 9.25 -10.55 -0.33
CA VAL A 56 8.18 -10.71 0.66
C VAL A 56 6.98 -9.78 0.38
N GLN A 57 7.20 -8.61 -0.21
CA GLN A 57 6.09 -7.73 -0.67
C GLN A 57 5.24 -8.35 -1.77
N GLN A 58 5.87 -9.08 -2.68
CA GLN A 58 5.20 -9.63 -3.85
C GLN A 58 4.54 -10.99 -3.56
N LEU A 59 5.01 -11.69 -2.52
CA LEU A 59 4.50 -13.01 -2.13
C LEU A 59 2.97 -13.05 -1.94
N PRO A 60 2.32 -12.12 -1.20
CA PRO A 60 0.88 -12.16 -1.03
C PRO A 60 0.10 -12.13 -2.33
N TRP A 61 0.50 -11.27 -3.27
CA TRP A 61 -0.15 -11.21 -4.58
C TRP A 61 0.01 -12.53 -5.33
N LEU A 62 1.23 -13.08 -5.36
CA LEU A 62 1.52 -14.35 -6.02
C LEU A 62 0.71 -15.52 -5.43
N LEU A 63 0.58 -15.57 -4.11
CA LEU A 63 -0.03 -16.69 -3.40
C LEU A 63 -1.55 -16.58 -3.32
N LEU A 64 -2.09 -15.35 -3.22
CA LEU A 64 -3.47 -15.12 -2.81
C LEU A 64 -4.33 -14.43 -3.86
N ALA A 65 -3.79 -13.89 -4.97
CA ALA A 65 -4.60 -13.13 -5.93
C ALA A 65 -5.82 -13.91 -6.46
N LEU A 66 -5.65 -15.20 -6.80
CA LEU A 66 -6.75 -16.03 -7.32
C LEU A 66 -7.78 -16.37 -6.24
N VAL A 67 -7.31 -16.71 -5.04
CA VAL A 67 -8.16 -17.10 -3.91
C VAL A 67 -8.95 -15.90 -3.39
N ALA A 68 -8.28 -14.76 -3.28
CA ALA A 68 -8.88 -13.50 -2.84
C ALA A 68 -10.03 -13.10 -3.77
N GLY A 69 -9.86 -13.14 -5.09
CA GLY A 69 -10.94 -12.82 -6.03
C GLY A 69 -12.20 -13.66 -5.80
N ALA A 70 -12.05 -14.98 -5.68
CA ALA A 70 -13.19 -15.88 -5.48
C ALA A 70 -13.89 -15.72 -4.11
N TYR A 71 -13.14 -15.32 -3.07
CA TYR A 71 -13.67 -15.17 -1.71
C TYR A 71 -14.25 -13.78 -1.45
N VAL A 72 -13.62 -12.72 -1.97
CA VAL A 72 -14.01 -11.32 -1.76
C VAL A 72 -15.39 -11.04 -2.36
N ASP A 73 -15.73 -11.68 -3.47
CA ASP A 73 -17.04 -11.54 -4.12
C ASP A 73 -18.21 -12.03 -3.26
N ARG A 74 -17.94 -12.85 -2.24
CA ARG A 74 -18.96 -13.41 -1.32
C ARG A 74 -19.10 -12.61 -0.02
N LEU A 75 -18.22 -11.65 0.22
CA LEU A 75 -18.17 -10.88 1.46
C LEU A 75 -18.84 -9.51 1.29
N ASP A 76 -19.31 -8.93 2.40
CA ASP A 76 -19.72 -7.52 2.42
C ASP A 76 -18.49 -6.64 2.15
N ARG A 77 -18.41 -6.10 0.91
CA ARG A 77 -17.27 -5.31 0.43
C ARG A 77 -16.96 -4.12 1.33
N ARG A 78 -17.98 -3.49 1.92
CA ARG A 78 -17.78 -2.33 2.79
C ARG A 78 -17.10 -2.74 4.09
N ARG A 79 -17.56 -3.83 4.73
CA ARG A 79 -16.96 -4.34 5.97
C ARG A 79 -15.55 -4.86 5.75
N LEU A 80 -15.33 -5.55 4.63
CA LEU A 80 -14.01 -6.03 4.24
C LEU A 80 -13.02 -4.87 4.10
N LEU A 81 -13.38 -3.86 3.31
CA LEU A 81 -12.54 -2.68 3.09
C LEU A 81 -12.19 -1.96 4.39
N VAL A 82 -13.18 -1.77 5.29
CA VAL A 82 -12.92 -1.14 6.60
C VAL A 82 -11.95 -1.99 7.43
N THR A 83 -12.18 -3.29 7.52
CA THR A 83 -11.35 -4.21 8.32
C THR A 83 -9.91 -4.24 7.80
N VAL A 84 -9.75 -4.36 6.49
CA VAL A 84 -8.45 -4.38 5.80
C VAL A 84 -7.69 -3.08 6.02
N ASN A 85 -8.34 -1.93 5.87
CA ASN A 85 -7.69 -0.63 6.08
C ASN A 85 -7.32 -0.40 7.55
N LEU A 86 -8.15 -0.84 8.50
CA LEU A 86 -7.82 -0.80 9.93
C LEU A 86 -6.62 -1.69 10.25
N LEU A 87 -6.55 -2.90 9.68
CA LEU A 87 -5.39 -3.78 9.83
C LEU A 87 -4.12 -3.13 9.26
N ARG A 88 -4.19 -2.55 8.05
CA ARG A 88 -3.07 -1.82 7.44
C ARG A 88 -2.58 -0.69 8.35
N ALA A 89 -3.51 0.12 8.89
CA ALA A 89 -3.18 1.21 9.79
C ALA A 89 -2.55 0.73 11.10
N LEU A 90 -3.07 -0.35 11.68
CA LEU A 90 -2.55 -0.93 12.92
C LEU A 90 -1.12 -1.46 12.72
N VAL A 91 -0.87 -2.21 11.65
CA VAL A 91 0.45 -2.77 11.35
C VAL A 91 1.46 -1.66 11.04
N ALA A 92 1.06 -0.66 10.24
CA ALA A 92 1.90 0.49 9.97
C ALA A 92 2.22 1.29 11.24
N GLY A 93 1.23 1.51 12.10
CA GLY A 93 1.42 2.18 13.39
C GLY A 93 2.34 1.40 14.33
N ALA A 94 2.17 0.09 14.43
CA ALA A 94 3.03 -0.78 15.24
C ALA A 94 4.48 -0.77 14.72
N LEU A 95 4.69 -0.86 13.41
CA LEU A 95 6.02 -0.78 12.81
C LEU A 95 6.65 0.60 13.04
N ALA A 96 5.88 1.68 12.85
CA ALA A 96 6.35 3.04 13.10
C ALA A 96 6.78 3.24 14.56
N LEU A 97 6.01 2.70 15.52
CA LEU A 97 6.38 2.70 16.93
C LEU A 97 7.67 1.91 17.17
N ALA A 98 7.79 0.71 16.59
CA ALA A 98 8.99 -0.12 16.75
C ALA A 98 10.26 0.56 16.21
N VAL A 99 10.13 1.29 15.10
CA VAL A 99 11.20 2.14 14.54
C VAL A 99 11.51 3.30 15.49
N ALA A 100 10.49 4.00 15.99
CA ALA A 100 10.68 5.14 16.90
C ALA A 100 11.30 4.76 18.25
N THR A 101 11.17 3.51 18.68
CA THR A 101 11.77 2.97 19.91
C THR A 101 13.06 2.17 19.66
N ASP A 102 13.62 2.19 18.44
CA ASP A 102 14.82 1.45 18.04
C ASP A 102 14.73 -0.08 18.30
N THR A 103 13.51 -0.61 18.28
CA THR A 103 13.22 -2.06 18.45
C THR A 103 12.89 -2.75 17.12
N ALA A 104 12.99 -2.03 16.00
CA ALA A 104 12.75 -2.59 14.68
C ALA A 104 13.79 -3.67 14.35
N SER A 105 13.32 -4.79 13.84
CA SER A 105 14.17 -5.91 13.40
C SER A 105 13.73 -6.40 12.03
N ILE A 106 14.65 -6.99 11.27
CA ILE A 106 14.37 -7.47 9.90
C ILE A 106 13.17 -8.43 9.85
N PRO A 107 13.03 -9.42 10.76
CA PRO A 107 11.84 -10.29 10.78
C PRO A 107 10.54 -9.52 11.02
N LEU A 108 10.56 -8.49 11.88
CA LEU A 108 9.40 -7.63 12.12
C LEU A 108 9.03 -6.85 10.86
N VAL A 109 10.02 -6.29 10.15
CA VAL A 109 9.79 -5.58 8.89
C VAL A 109 9.19 -6.51 7.85
N TYR A 110 9.74 -7.71 7.67
CA TYR A 110 9.21 -8.71 6.73
C TYR A 110 7.77 -9.10 7.08
N ALA A 111 7.48 -9.37 8.36
CA ALA A 111 6.14 -9.73 8.80
C ALA A 111 5.15 -8.59 8.54
N ALA A 112 5.51 -7.35 8.91
CA ALA A 112 4.66 -6.19 8.67
C ALA A 112 4.38 -6.01 7.18
N VAL A 113 5.42 -6.01 6.36
CA VAL A 113 5.33 -5.83 4.91
C VAL A 113 4.49 -6.93 4.26
N PHE A 114 4.66 -8.19 4.67
CA PHE A 114 3.84 -9.31 4.21
C PHE A 114 2.36 -9.13 4.58
N VAL A 115 2.05 -8.82 5.84
CA VAL A 115 0.66 -8.67 6.31
C VAL A 115 -0.03 -7.52 5.60
N VAL A 116 0.65 -6.39 5.41
CA VAL A 116 0.07 -5.27 4.68
C VAL A 116 -0.11 -5.63 3.19
N GLY A 117 0.78 -6.45 2.61
CA GLY A 117 0.60 -6.99 1.25
C GLY A 117 -0.60 -7.94 1.14
N VAL A 118 -0.83 -8.81 2.13
CA VAL A 118 -2.04 -9.66 2.19
C VAL A 118 -3.29 -8.79 2.27
N ALA A 119 -3.27 -7.76 3.13
CA ALA A 119 -4.37 -6.83 3.27
C ALA A 119 -4.67 -6.11 1.94
N GLU A 120 -3.64 -5.72 1.19
CA GLU A 120 -3.77 -5.06 -0.11
C GLU A 120 -4.40 -5.95 -1.18
N VAL A 121 -4.08 -7.25 -1.19
CA VAL A 121 -4.72 -8.21 -2.10
C VAL A 121 -6.23 -8.36 -1.84
N LEU A 122 -6.69 -8.02 -0.62
CA LEU A 122 -8.08 -8.14 -0.21
C LEU A 122 -8.90 -6.85 -0.35
N ALA A 123 -8.28 -5.70 -0.62
CA ALA A 123 -8.96 -4.41 -0.75
C ALA A 123 -9.59 -4.23 -2.16
#